data_AF-A0A315SAD1-F1
#
_entry.id   AF-A0A315SAD1-F1
#
_cell.length_a   1.000
_cell.length_b   1.000
_cell.length_c   1.000
_cell.angle_alpha   90.00
_cell.angle_beta   90.00
_cell.angle_gamma   90.00
#
_symmetry.space_group_name_H-M   'P 1'
#
loop_
_entity.id
_entity.type
_entity.pdbx_description
1 polymer ?
#
loop_
_entity_poly.entity_id
_entity_poly.type
_entity_poly.pdbx_seq_one_letter_code
_entity_poly.pdbx_strand_id
1 'polypeptide(L)'
;MSRFPARIPYGFIVGQLSMFSAETDEPSVDDLAGLLASAGQTTIGSRGARVSVVVADDWRAQALADEMERCGLTPEVSVSSEGSPLVGTATTWALEPLHRAWTKGAIKTMPATWVPSPRALRLWVIAAGQRDVDRYLLGLDPHTPESHGALATAVMRAGVAPTLVGTRGAAPALRIAGKRRLTRLIESVGEAPDIPGAAACWPFI
;
A
#
# COMPACT_ATOMS: atom_id res chain seq x y z
N MET A 1 78.00 -3.60 13.91
CA MET A 1 77.15 -4.21 14.95
C MET A 1 75.69 -4.04 14.51
N SER A 2 75.06 -5.07 13.91
CA SER A 2 74.12 -6.01 14.57
C SER A 2 72.92 -5.25 15.16
N ARG A 3 71.64 -5.43 14.78
CA ARG A 3 70.86 -6.64 14.43
C ARG A 3 69.59 -6.29 13.60
N PHE A 4 69.19 -7.18 12.68
CA PHE A 4 67.81 -7.36 12.16
C PHE A 4 66.90 -8.03 13.25
N PRO A 5 65.53 -8.02 13.23
CA PRO A 5 64.72 -8.60 12.12
C PRO A 5 63.23 -8.18 11.94
N ALA A 6 62.62 -8.78 10.90
CA ALA A 6 61.27 -9.39 10.84
C ALA A 6 60.00 -8.62 10.41
N ARG A 7 59.48 -9.05 9.24
CA ARG A 7 58.11 -9.53 8.90
C ARG A 7 56.83 -8.77 9.34
N ILE A 8 56.09 -8.39 8.28
CA ILE A 8 54.68 -7.96 8.07
C ILE A 8 53.66 -8.81 8.87
N PRO A 9 52.52 -8.27 9.39
CA PRO A 9 51.22 -8.35 8.70
C PRO A 9 50.15 -7.24 8.97
N TYR A 10 49.26 -7.05 7.99
CA TYR A 10 47.81 -6.72 8.12
C TYR A 10 47.39 -5.41 8.83
N GLY A 11 47.03 -4.39 8.05
CA GLY A 11 46.26 -3.23 8.49
C GLY A 11 44.84 -3.25 7.93
N PHE A 12 43.90 -3.71 8.75
CA PHE A 12 42.44 -3.46 8.72
C PHE A 12 41.79 -3.20 7.35
N ILE A 13 41.30 -4.27 6.72
CA ILE A 13 40.04 -4.17 5.98
C ILE A 13 38.99 -3.78 7.02
N VAL A 14 38.55 -2.52 7.01
CA VAL A 14 37.26 -2.19 7.59
C VAL A 14 36.26 -2.92 6.70
N GLY A 15 35.93 -4.14 7.12
CA GLY A 15 34.77 -4.85 6.61
C GLY A 15 33.61 -3.94 6.97
N GLN A 16 33.17 -3.15 5.98
CA GLN A 16 31.95 -2.40 6.12
C GLN A 16 30.87 -3.45 6.34
N LEU A 17 30.49 -3.59 7.61
CA LEU A 17 29.34 -4.36 8.03
C LEU A 17 28.20 -3.83 7.19
N SER A 18 27.79 -4.63 6.20
CA SER A 18 26.54 -4.44 5.50
C SER A 18 25.47 -4.62 6.56
N MET A 19 25.09 -3.51 7.18
CA MET A 19 23.88 -3.40 7.98
C MET A 19 22.73 -3.53 7.00
N PHE A 20 22.44 -4.77 6.57
CA PHE A 20 21.08 -5.15 6.25
C PHE A 20 20.35 -5.13 7.59
N SER A 21 20.02 -3.93 8.07
CA SER A 21 18.89 -3.80 8.97
C SER A 21 17.75 -4.44 8.22
N ALA A 22 17.23 -5.55 8.76
CA ALA A 22 15.85 -5.89 8.55
C ALA A 22 15.08 -4.61 8.88
N GLU A 23 14.62 -3.87 7.86
CA GLU A 23 13.64 -2.82 8.08
C GLU A 23 12.47 -3.53 8.75
N THR A 24 12.36 -3.32 10.06
CA THR A 24 11.15 -3.65 10.78
C THR A 24 10.07 -2.82 10.09
N ASP A 25 9.14 -3.50 9.40
CA ASP A 25 8.02 -2.94 8.63
C ASP A 25 6.99 -2.30 9.58
N GLU A 26 7.46 -1.30 10.33
CA GLU A 26 6.67 -0.55 11.30
C GLU A 26 5.57 0.21 10.54
N PRO A 27 4.31 0.09 10.97
CA PRO A 27 3.21 0.78 10.31
C PRO A 27 3.48 2.27 10.22
N SER A 28 3.31 2.83 9.02
CA SER A 28 3.60 4.23 8.73
C SER A 28 2.40 4.91 8.10
N VAL A 29 2.28 6.22 8.33
CA VAL A 29 1.31 7.08 7.65
C VAL A 29 1.42 6.96 6.12
N ASP A 30 2.63 6.73 5.60
CA ASP A 30 2.86 6.55 4.16
C ASP A 30 2.18 5.30 3.58
N ASP A 31 1.82 4.31 4.40
CA ASP A 31 1.13 3.10 3.94
C ASP A 31 -0.28 3.42 3.43
N LEU A 32 -0.90 4.51 3.91
CA LEU A 32 -2.21 4.97 3.42
C LEU A 32 -2.18 5.37 1.93
N ALA A 33 -0.99 5.50 1.32
CA ALA A 33 -0.84 5.56 -0.14
C ALA A 33 -1.53 4.39 -0.86
N GLY A 34 -1.62 3.21 -0.24
CA GLY A 34 -2.38 2.07 -0.75
C GLY A 34 -3.88 2.36 -0.92
N LEU A 35 -4.46 3.19 -0.05
CA LEU A 35 -5.84 3.64 -0.17
C LEU A 35 -6.00 4.60 -1.35
N LEU A 36 -5.04 5.50 -1.55
CA LEU A 36 -5.04 6.50 -2.62
C LEU A 36 -4.80 5.86 -4.01
N ALA A 37 -4.09 4.73 -4.06
CA ALA A 37 -3.99 3.86 -5.23
C ALA A 37 -5.33 3.19 -5.62
N SER A 38 -6.25 3.06 -4.65
CA SER A 38 -7.64 2.65 -4.85
C SER A 38 -8.56 3.88 -4.93
N ALA A 39 -9.86 3.71 -4.66
CA ALA A 39 -10.85 4.79 -4.61
C ALA A 39 -10.67 5.79 -3.45
N GLY A 40 -9.66 5.61 -2.59
CA GLY A 40 -9.38 6.52 -1.47
C GLY A 40 -9.08 7.94 -1.94
N GLN A 41 -9.47 8.90 -1.11
CA GLN A 41 -9.33 10.33 -1.34
C GLN A 41 -8.56 10.97 -0.18
N THR A 42 -7.94 12.11 -0.46
CA THR A 42 -7.31 12.94 0.55
C THR A 42 -7.76 14.39 0.41
N THR A 43 -8.01 15.04 1.54
CA THR A 43 -8.37 16.46 1.61
C THR A 43 -7.47 17.18 2.61
N ILE A 44 -7.26 18.48 2.41
CA ILE A 44 -6.48 19.34 3.30
C ILE A 44 -7.32 20.52 3.77
N GLY A 45 -7.16 20.90 5.03
CA GLY A 45 -7.83 22.03 5.65
C GLY A 45 -6.94 22.73 6.67
N SER A 46 -7.54 23.57 7.51
CA SER A 46 -6.80 24.40 8.49
C SER A 46 -6.11 23.61 9.60
N ARG A 47 -6.46 22.33 9.79
CA ARG A 47 -5.93 21.46 10.86
C ARG A 47 -5.04 20.33 10.32
N GLY A 48 -4.65 20.40 9.04
CA GLY A 48 -3.88 19.36 8.35
C GLY A 48 -4.72 18.62 7.31
N ALA A 49 -4.32 17.39 7.00
CA ALA A 49 -4.97 16.56 5.99
C ALA A 49 -5.70 15.37 6.61
N ARG A 50 -6.61 14.77 5.83
CA ARG A 50 -7.23 13.47 6.13
C ARG A 50 -7.22 12.59 4.90
N VAL A 51 -7.33 11.28 5.12
CA VAL A 51 -7.56 10.27 4.08
C VAL A 51 -8.87 9.55 4.38
N SER A 52 -9.63 9.21 3.35
CA SER A 52 -10.88 8.46 3.49
C SER A 52 -11.15 7.59 2.27
N VAL A 53 -11.80 6.45 2.45
CA VAL A 53 -12.16 5.53 1.37
C VAL A 53 -13.53 4.90 1.63
N VAL A 54 -14.40 4.94 0.62
CA VAL A 54 -15.65 4.16 0.60
C VAL A 54 -15.30 2.74 0.18
N VAL A 55 -15.80 1.75 0.92
CA VAL A 55 -15.50 0.33 0.70
C VAL A 55 -16.78 -0.48 0.55
N ALA A 56 -16.67 -1.66 -0.05
CA ALA A 56 -17.83 -2.49 -0.39
C ALA A 56 -18.50 -3.14 0.83
N ASP A 57 -17.74 -3.39 1.89
CA ASP A 57 -18.17 -4.22 3.02
C ASP A 57 -17.70 -3.61 4.36
N ASP A 58 -18.50 -3.76 5.42
CA ASP A 58 -18.18 -3.26 6.76
C ASP A 58 -16.86 -3.83 7.31
N TRP A 59 -16.55 -5.09 7.00
CA TRP A 59 -15.30 -5.73 7.45
C TRP A 59 -14.07 -4.99 6.92
N ARG A 60 -14.15 -4.40 5.72
CA ARG A 60 -13.05 -3.62 5.13
C ARG A 60 -12.87 -2.32 5.89
N ALA A 61 -13.97 -1.64 6.23
CA ALA A 61 -13.91 -0.41 7.00
C ALA A 61 -13.29 -0.65 8.39
N GLN A 62 -13.69 -1.74 9.06
CA GLN A 62 -13.11 -2.12 10.36
C GLN A 62 -11.64 -2.51 10.24
N ALA A 63 -11.27 -3.37 9.28
CA ALA A 63 -9.87 -3.77 9.10
C ALA A 63 -8.96 -2.58 8.78
N LEU A 64 -9.44 -1.62 7.99
CA LEU A 64 -8.69 -0.39 7.70
C LEU A 64 -8.60 0.53 8.91
N ALA A 65 -9.63 0.60 9.75
CA ALA A 65 -9.57 1.35 10.99
C ALA A 65 -8.47 0.80 11.91
N ASP A 66 -8.40 -0.53 12.08
CA ASP A 66 -7.35 -1.19 12.86
C ASP A 66 -5.95 -0.92 12.30
N GLU A 67 -5.77 -0.91 10.98
CA GLU A 67 -4.49 -0.58 10.35
C GLU A 67 -4.14 0.92 10.49
N MET A 68 -5.12 1.83 10.44
CA MET A 68 -4.90 3.26 10.69
C MET A 68 -4.44 3.50 12.13
N GLU A 69 -5.03 2.82 13.12
CA GLU A 69 -4.58 2.89 14.52
C GLU A 69 -3.14 2.43 14.69
N ARG A 70 -2.76 1.34 14.00
CA ARG A 70 -1.38 0.85 13.98
C ARG A 70 -0.39 1.87 13.42
N CYS A 71 -0.82 2.70 12.45
CA CYS A 71 -0.04 3.81 11.91
C CYS A 71 -0.03 5.06 12.83
N GLY A 72 -0.62 4.99 14.02
CA GLY A 72 -0.73 6.10 14.97
C GLY A 72 -1.78 7.14 14.60
N LEU A 73 -2.74 6.79 13.75
CA LEU A 73 -3.83 7.67 13.31
C LEU A 73 -5.13 7.32 14.04
N THR A 74 -5.99 8.30 14.27
CA THR A 74 -7.34 8.06 14.80
C THR A 74 -8.30 7.78 13.66
N PRO A 75 -8.88 6.57 13.55
CA PRO A 75 -9.85 6.25 12.51
C PRO A 75 -11.23 6.84 12.80
N GLU A 76 -11.98 7.10 11.75
CA GLU A 76 -13.38 7.52 11.75
C GLU A 76 -14.14 6.56 10.81
N VAL A 77 -14.89 5.62 11.38
CA VAL A 77 -15.79 4.74 10.62
C VAL A 77 -17.19 5.35 10.59
N SER A 78 -17.79 5.41 9.41
CA SER A 78 -19.12 5.96 9.19
C SER A 78 -19.77 5.32 7.95
N VAL A 79 -20.88 5.90 7.49
CA VAL A 79 -21.55 5.50 6.26
C VAL A 79 -21.57 6.70 5.32
N SER A 80 -21.33 6.47 4.02
CA SER A 80 -21.42 7.51 2.99
C SER A 80 -22.87 7.98 2.79
N SER A 81 -23.06 9.10 2.09
CA SER A 81 -24.40 9.57 1.72
C SER A 81 -25.18 8.57 0.86
N GLU A 82 -24.49 7.67 0.17
CA GLU A 82 -25.08 6.61 -0.66
C GLU A 82 -25.28 5.29 0.11
N GLY A 83 -25.09 5.29 1.43
CA GLY A 83 -25.34 4.12 2.26
C GLY A 83 -24.22 3.07 2.26
N SER A 84 -23.05 3.39 1.70
CA SER A 84 -21.89 2.48 1.66
C SER A 84 -20.96 2.70 2.85
N PRO A 85 -20.31 1.65 3.38
CA PRO A 85 -19.33 1.78 4.46
C PRO A 85 -18.19 2.75 4.08
N LEU A 86 -17.83 3.64 4.99
CA LEU A 86 -16.79 4.65 4.80
C LEU A 86 -15.84 4.60 6.00
N VAL A 87 -14.54 4.60 5.73
CA VAL A 87 -13.52 4.77 6.77
C VAL A 87 -12.58 5.88 6.36
N GLY A 88 -12.18 6.70 7.33
CA GLY A 88 -11.13 7.68 7.14
C GLY A 88 -10.37 7.95 8.42
N THR A 89 -9.52 8.97 8.38
CA THR A 89 -8.76 9.43 9.52
C THR A 89 -9.36 10.73 10.05
N ALA A 90 -9.17 11.00 11.35
CA ALA A 90 -9.23 12.36 11.86
C ALA A 90 -8.23 13.25 11.08
N THR A 91 -8.51 14.55 11.02
CA THR A 91 -7.62 15.51 10.36
C THR A 91 -6.36 15.76 11.19
N THR A 92 -5.19 15.60 10.58
CA THR A 92 -3.88 15.76 11.25
C THR A 92 -2.81 16.27 10.29
N TRP A 93 -1.82 16.98 10.81
CA TRP A 93 -0.65 17.45 10.06
C TRP A 93 0.28 16.29 9.62
N ALA A 94 0.23 15.15 10.30
CA ALA A 94 1.02 13.98 9.93
C ALA A 94 0.72 13.48 8.50
N LEU A 95 -0.49 13.73 7.99
CA LEU A 95 -0.91 13.34 6.64
C LEU A 95 -0.59 14.38 5.56
N GLU A 96 -0.10 15.57 5.92
CA GLU A 96 0.19 16.62 4.94
C GLU A 96 1.22 16.20 3.88
N PRO A 97 2.35 15.54 4.23
CA PRO A 97 3.31 15.08 3.23
C PRO A 97 2.68 14.10 2.23
N LEU A 98 1.89 13.13 2.73
CA LEU A 98 1.17 12.18 1.90
C LEU A 98 0.18 12.88 0.97
N HIS A 99 -0.61 13.82 1.51
CA HIS A 99 -1.55 14.63 0.73
C HIS A 99 -0.83 15.37 -0.41
N ARG A 100 0.27 16.06 -0.11
CA ARG A 100 1.05 16.82 -1.10
C ARG A 100 1.66 15.92 -2.17
N ALA A 101 2.14 14.74 -1.80
CA ALA A 101 2.70 13.78 -2.74
C ALA A 101 1.65 13.23 -3.72
N TRP A 102 0.42 13.05 -3.25
CA TRP A 102 -0.67 12.41 -3.99
C TRP A 102 -1.67 13.39 -4.63
N THR A 103 -1.40 14.69 -4.62
CA THR A 103 -2.27 15.69 -5.22
C THR A 103 -1.49 16.68 -6.08
N LYS A 104 -2.11 17.10 -7.18
CA LYS A 104 -1.66 18.24 -7.98
C LYS A 104 -2.80 19.24 -8.06
N GLY A 105 -2.75 20.27 -7.22
CA GLY A 105 -3.90 21.14 -6.99
C GLY A 105 -5.02 20.36 -6.29
N ALA A 106 -6.21 20.32 -6.88
CA ALA A 106 -7.36 19.58 -6.33
C ALA A 106 -7.51 18.15 -6.89
N ILE A 107 -6.59 17.70 -7.75
CA ILE A 107 -6.70 16.43 -8.46
C ILE A 107 -5.80 15.40 -7.77
N LYS A 108 -6.33 14.20 -7.51
CA LYS A 108 -5.54 13.05 -7.06
C LYS A 108 -4.59 12.61 -8.17
N THR A 109 -3.30 12.52 -7.88
CA THR A 109 -2.28 12.15 -8.85
C THR A 109 -1.23 11.28 -8.17
N MET A 110 -0.96 10.10 -8.73
CA MET A 110 0.07 9.19 -8.20
C MET A 110 1.48 9.81 -8.35
N PRO A 111 2.34 9.76 -7.31
CA PRO A 111 3.74 10.14 -7.45
C PRO A 111 4.48 9.25 -8.47
N ALA A 112 5.30 9.86 -9.35
CA ALA A 112 5.92 9.16 -10.48
C ALA A 112 6.85 7.98 -10.10
N THR A 113 7.45 8.05 -8.91
CA THR A 113 8.39 7.03 -8.40
C THR A 113 7.78 6.13 -7.32
N TRP A 114 6.48 6.26 -7.04
CA TRP A 114 5.85 5.46 -6.01
C TRP A 114 5.87 3.98 -6.37
N VAL A 115 6.27 3.15 -5.41
CA VAL A 115 6.19 1.70 -5.42
C VAL A 115 5.53 1.31 -4.10
N PRO A 116 4.46 0.50 -4.08
CA PRO A 116 3.81 0.15 -2.83
C PRO A 116 4.75 -0.63 -1.93
N SER A 117 4.83 -0.24 -0.66
CA SER A 117 5.35 -1.08 0.42
C SER A 117 4.45 -2.32 0.58
N PRO A 118 4.93 -3.40 1.23
CA PRO A 118 4.09 -4.53 1.61
C PRO A 118 2.80 -4.10 2.34
N ARG A 119 2.90 -3.16 3.29
CA ARG A 119 1.76 -2.61 4.03
C ARG A 119 0.84 -1.75 3.17
N ALA A 120 1.37 -0.89 2.30
CA ALA A 120 0.54 -0.12 1.36
C ALA A 120 -0.22 -1.08 0.41
N LEU A 121 0.43 -2.13 -0.07
CA LEU A 121 -0.24 -3.14 -0.89
C LEU A 121 -1.32 -3.88 -0.09
N ARG A 122 -1.07 -4.18 1.19
CA ARG A 122 -2.07 -4.75 2.11
C ARG A 122 -3.29 -3.83 2.28
N LEU A 123 -3.10 -2.54 2.52
CA LEU A 123 -4.22 -1.59 2.65
C LEU A 123 -5.04 -1.50 1.36
N TRP A 124 -4.36 -1.53 0.21
CA TRP A 124 -5.04 -1.58 -1.09
C TRP A 124 -5.86 -2.86 -1.27
N VAL A 125 -5.31 -4.01 -0.88
CA VAL A 125 -6.02 -5.31 -0.90
C VAL A 125 -7.24 -5.29 0.03
N ILE A 126 -7.12 -4.75 1.25
CA ILE A 126 -8.26 -4.61 2.16
C ILE A 126 -9.31 -3.67 1.58
N ALA A 127 -8.92 -2.55 0.96
CA ALA A 127 -9.85 -1.59 0.41
C ALA A 127 -10.62 -2.11 -0.82
N ALA A 128 -9.91 -2.75 -1.75
CA ALA A 128 -10.43 -2.99 -3.11
C ALA A 128 -10.05 -4.35 -3.73
N GLY A 129 -9.46 -5.25 -2.95
CA GLY A 129 -9.08 -6.59 -3.39
C GLY A 129 -10.27 -7.56 -3.45
N GLN A 130 -10.36 -8.34 -4.54
CA GLN A 130 -11.42 -9.33 -4.76
C GLN A 130 -10.85 -10.61 -5.40
N ARG A 131 -11.40 -11.76 -5.01
CA ARG A 131 -11.16 -13.02 -5.72
C ARG A 131 -11.96 -13.05 -7.03
N ASP A 132 -11.35 -13.56 -8.09
CA ASP A 132 -12.00 -13.81 -9.38
C ASP A 132 -11.56 -15.17 -9.91
N VAL A 133 -12.33 -16.23 -9.60
CA VAL A 133 -12.08 -17.62 -9.99
C VAL A 133 -10.64 -18.06 -9.69
N ASP A 134 -9.74 -18.07 -10.70
CA ASP A 134 -8.33 -18.46 -10.63
C ASP A 134 -7.36 -17.26 -10.50
N ARG A 135 -7.91 -16.08 -10.17
CA ARG A 135 -7.23 -14.78 -10.25
C ARG A 135 -7.58 -13.92 -9.06
N TYR A 136 -6.82 -12.84 -8.96
CA TYR A 136 -7.06 -11.78 -8.01
C TYR A 136 -7.24 -10.45 -8.72
N LEU A 137 -8.24 -9.68 -8.33
CA LEU A 137 -8.48 -8.34 -8.81
C LEU A 137 -8.11 -7.35 -7.70
N LEU A 138 -7.31 -6.36 -8.05
CA LEU A 138 -6.99 -5.23 -7.19
C LEU A 138 -7.62 -3.98 -7.81
N GLY A 139 -8.73 -3.51 -7.23
CA GLY A 139 -9.55 -2.44 -7.80
C GLY A 139 -8.83 -1.10 -7.86
N LEU A 140 -9.08 -0.36 -8.94
CA LEU A 140 -8.55 0.98 -9.19
C LEU A 140 -9.67 2.01 -9.08
N ASP A 141 -9.31 3.28 -8.91
CA ASP A 141 -10.29 4.37 -8.91
C ASP A 141 -10.80 4.67 -10.34
N PRO A 142 -12.11 4.51 -10.62
CA PRO A 142 -12.68 4.84 -11.93
C PRO A 142 -12.60 6.32 -12.30
N HIS A 143 -12.41 7.21 -11.32
CA HIS A 143 -12.34 8.65 -11.54
C HIS A 143 -10.93 9.18 -11.85
N THR A 144 -9.89 8.32 -11.82
CA THR A 144 -8.51 8.70 -12.15
C THR A 144 -7.88 7.75 -13.19
N PRO A 145 -8.48 7.58 -14.39
CA PRO A 145 -7.99 6.66 -15.42
C PRO A 145 -6.55 6.91 -15.87
N GLU A 146 -6.07 8.15 -15.78
CA GLU A 146 -4.69 8.54 -16.06
C GLU A 146 -3.66 7.88 -15.13
N SER A 147 -4.06 7.48 -13.92
CA SER A 147 -3.19 6.83 -12.95
C SER A 147 -3.02 5.32 -13.18
N HIS A 148 -3.96 4.68 -13.88
CA HIS A 148 -4.06 3.21 -13.95
C HIS A 148 -2.80 2.53 -14.50
N GLY A 149 -2.23 3.06 -15.59
CA GLY A 149 -1.01 2.52 -16.18
C GLY A 149 0.23 2.68 -15.29
N ALA A 150 0.30 3.82 -14.57
CA ALA A 150 1.38 4.09 -13.64
C ALA A 150 1.30 3.18 -12.40
N LEU A 151 0.09 2.97 -11.87
CA LEU A 151 -0.19 2.04 -10.78
C LEU A 151 0.14 0.59 -11.15
N ALA A 152 -0.21 0.15 -12.37
CA ALA A 152 0.20 -1.16 -12.88
C ALA A 152 1.73 -1.31 -12.88
N THR A 153 2.45 -0.27 -13.31
CA THR A 153 3.92 -0.24 -13.33
C THR A 153 4.52 -0.25 -11.93
N ALA A 154 3.91 0.45 -10.97
CA ALA A 154 4.33 0.45 -9.58
C ALA A 154 4.22 -0.96 -8.96
N VAL A 155 3.11 -1.67 -9.20
CA VAL A 155 2.92 -3.06 -8.73
C VAL A 155 3.92 -4.02 -9.40
N MET A 156 4.23 -3.82 -10.69
CA MET A 156 5.32 -4.55 -11.38
C MET A 156 6.66 -4.38 -10.69
N ARG A 157 7.01 -3.14 -10.29
CA ARG A 157 8.25 -2.84 -9.56
C ARG A 157 8.26 -3.44 -8.16
N ALA A 158 7.10 -3.59 -7.52
CA ALA A 158 6.93 -4.35 -6.28
C ALA A 158 7.01 -5.88 -6.47
N GLY A 159 7.27 -6.37 -7.69
CA GLY A 159 7.51 -7.79 -7.97
C GLY A 159 6.28 -8.59 -8.36
N VAL A 160 5.11 -7.96 -8.46
CA VAL A 160 3.86 -8.58 -8.90
C VAL A 160 3.50 -8.03 -10.27
N ALA A 161 3.38 -8.85 -11.31
CA ALA A 161 3.12 -8.38 -12.66
C ALA A 161 1.64 -8.51 -13.06
N PRO A 162 0.79 -7.48 -12.86
CA PRO A 162 -0.63 -7.52 -13.18
C PRO A 162 -0.92 -7.28 -14.66
N THR A 163 -2.17 -7.51 -15.05
CA THR A 163 -2.76 -7.04 -16.30
C THR A 163 -3.87 -6.06 -15.99
N LEU A 164 -3.82 -4.85 -16.55
CA LEU A 164 -4.87 -3.87 -16.42
C LEU A 164 -6.15 -4.35 -17.15
N VAL A 165 -7.29 -4.35 -16.48
CA VAL A 165 -8.59 -4.78 -16.99
C VAL A 165 -9.69 -3.78 -16.61
N GLY A 166 -10.86 -3.88 -17.24
CA GLY A 166 -12.04 -3.08 -16.86
C GLY A 166 -11.95 -1.59 -17.19
N THR A 167 -10.93 -1.14 -17.94
CA THR A 167 -10.64 0.29 -18.20
C THR A 167 -11.70 1.03 -19.00
N ARG A 168 -12.65 0.32 -19.61
CA ARG A 168 -13.79 0.92 -20.34
C ARG A 168 -15.10 0.87 -19.55
N GLY A 169 -15.08 0.33 -18.33
CA GLY A 169 -16.27 0.16 -17.48
C GLY A 169 -16.09 0.85 -16.13
N ALA A 170 -17.07 0.65 -15.24
CA ALA A 170 -17.08 1.27 -13.91
C ALA A 170 -16.15 0.61 -12.89
N ALA A 171 -15.53 -0.53 -13.23
CA ALA A 171 -14.70 -1.32 -12.32
C ALA A 171 -13.31 -1.62 -12.93
N PRO A 172 -12.45 -0.59 -13.15
CA PRO A 172 -11.08 -0.82 -13.55
C PRO A 172 -10.33 -1.56 -12.44
N ALA A 173 -9.45 -2.50 -12.81
CA ALA A 173 -8.69 -3.28 -11.85
C ALA A 173 -7.36 -3.78 -12.43
N LEU A 174 -6.43 -4.12 -11.53
CA LEU A 174 -5.23 -4.89 -11.82
C LEU A 174 -5.52 -6.37 -11.58
N ARG A 175 -5.55 -7.15 -12.66
CA ARG A 175 -5.75 -8.61 -12.61
C ARG A 175 -4.41 -9.31 -12.43
N ILE A 176 -4.29 -10.06 -11.34
CA ILE A 176 -3.10 -10.83 -10.98
C ILE A 176 -3.45 -12.31 -11.16
N ALA A 177 -2.72 -12.97 -12.05
CA ALA A 177 -2.97 -14.37 -12.40
C ALA A 177 -1.67 -15.17 -12.43
N GLY A 178 -1.81 -16.47 -12.13
CA GLY A 178 -0.73 -17.43 -12.13
C GLY A 178 -0.04 -17.54 -10.76
N LYS A 179 0.24 -18.80 -10.39
CA LYS A 179 0.76 -19.21 -9.08
C LYS A 179 1.90 -18.33 -8.56
N ARG A 180 2.94 -18.08 -9.36
CA ARG A 180 4.11 -17.28 -8.93
C ARG A 180 3.72 -15.86 -8.50
N ARG A 181 2.82 -15.21 -9.22
CA ARG A 181 2.42 -13.81 -8.93
C ARG A 181 1.51 -13.75 -7.71
N LEU A 182 0.58 -14.70 -7.57
CA LEU A 182 -0.28 -14.82 -6.40
C LEU A 182 0.53 -15.16 -5.14
N THR A 183 1.53 -16.04 -5.26
CA THR A 183 2.46 -16.34 -4.15
C THR A 183 3.17 -15.08 -3.68
N ARG A 184 3.75 -14.29 -4.60
CA ARG A 184 4.39 -13.02 -4.25
C ARG A 184 3.42 -12.03 -3.62
N LEU A 185 2.20 -11.92 -4.13
CA LEU A 185 1.19 -11.05 -3.52
C LEU A 185 0.89 -11.47 -2.09
N ILE A 186 0.63 -12.77 -1.84
CA ILE A 186 0.33 -13.31 -0.51
C ILE A 186 1.51 -13.09 0.46
N GLU A 187 2.75 -13.34 0.00
CA GLU A 187 3.95 -13.07 0.78
C GLU A 187 4.07 -11.60 1.18
N SER A 188 3.71 -10.67 0.27
CA SER A 188 3.75 -9.23 0.54
C SER A 188 2.63 -8.77 1.47
N VAL A 189 1.39 -9.23 1.27
CA VAL A 189 0.25 -8.70 2.04
C VAL A 189 0.00 -9.43 3.35
N GLY A 190 0.57 -10.62 3.54
CA GLY A 190 0.39 -11.44 4.74
C GLY A 190 -0.98 -12.11 4.82
N GLU A 191 -1.34 -12.55 6.02
CA GLU A 191 -2.61 -13.25 6.29
C GLU A 191 -3.82 -12.32 6.22
N ALA A 192 -5.00 -12.86 5.92
CA ALA A 192 -6.23 -12.10 5.93
C ALA A 192 -6.50 -11.49 7.32
N PRO A 193 -7.12 -10.29 7.40
CA PRO A 193 -7.66 -9.81 8.66
C PRO A 193 -8.54 -10.86 9.34
N ASP A 194 -8.43 -11.00 10.66
CA ASP A 194 -9.25 -11.91 11.46
C ASP A 194 -10.63 -11.30 11.72
N ILE A 195 -11.35 -11.01 10.63
CA ILE A 195 -12.70 -10.43 10.62
C ILE A 195 -13.57 -11.27 9.68
N PRO A 196 -14.80 -11.66 10.09
CA PRO A 196 -15.72 -12.40 9.24
C PRO A 196 -15.89 -11.75 7.85
N GLY A 197 -15.78 -12.56 6.80
CA GLY A 197 -15.86 -12.13 5.41
C GLY A 197 -14.50 -11.84 4.74
N ALA A 198 -13.49 -11.40 5.51
CA ALA A 198 -12.19 -11.00 4.95
C ALA A 198 -11.48 -12.15 4.20
N ALA A 199 -11.48 -13.35 4.80
CA ALA A 199 -10.84 -14.53 4.22
C ALA A 199 -11.43 -14.93 2.85
N ALA A 200 -12.71 -14.63 2.58
CA ALA A 200 -13.35 -14.92 1.31
C ALA A 200 -12.89 -13.98 0.18
N CYS A 201 -12.35 -12.80 0.52
CA CYS A 201 -11.86 -11.81 -0.45
C CYS A 201 -10.32 -11.78 -0.55
N TRP A 202 -9.59 -12.54 0.27
CA TRP A 202 -8.13 -12.49 0.36
C TRP A 202 -7.43 -13.27 -0.77
N PRO A 203 -6.25 -12.90 -1.28
CA PRO A 203 -5.56 -13.71 -2.29
C PRO A 203 -5.28 -15.14 -1.81
N PHE A 204 -5.35 -16.10 -2.73
CA PHE A 204 -5.11 -17.53 -2.49
C PHE A 204 -4.42 -18.17 -3.71
N ILE A 205 -3.92 -19.39 -3.55
CA ILE A 205 -3.30 -20.23 -4.61
C ILE A 205 -4.07 -21.53 -4.73
#